data_AF-A0A8J4E979-F1
#
_entry.id   AF-A0A8J4E979-F1
#
_cell.length_a   1.000
_cell.length_b   1.000
_cell.length_c   1.000
_cell.angle_alpha   90.00
_cell.angle_beta   90.00
_cell.angle_gamma   90.00
#
_symmetry.space_group_name_H-M   'P 1'
#
loop_
_entity.id
_entity.type
_entity.pdbx_description
1 polymer ?
#
loop_
_entity_poly.entity_id
_entity_poly.type
_entity_poly.pdbx_seq_one_letter_code
_entity_poly.pdbx_strand_id
1 'polypeptide(L)'
;MTDIVASSTVDVEGGLSDMLRSFLLFLPKALLFLLILVVGYFVAKLARKLTDKVLERVGFDRWVERGGIRAALARSKYDASDIVAKLVYYAILLFTLQLAFGVWGPNPVSDLISRVVAWLPQAFVAIIIVVIAAAIAAAVKDLVSNALGGLSYGRLLANVAAYFIIGLGVIAALNQIGVATTVTTPVLIAVLATIAGVIIVGVGGGLVRPMQSRWEGWLDRAATESQTIAQHAKAYQASQSAARPVAPAGPAPVPAPERQAPVFATGTATTQPATPIDHLQAVRPSGTPEPTQPVPPPATPAPTQRPAPGATAPGTTAPGATPISDQPTQVIPPTRDPE
;
A
#
# COMPACT_ATOMS: atom_id res chain seq x y z
N MET A 1 -35.00 33.21 61.79
CA MET A 1 -34.04 32.09 61.94
C MET A 1 -34.70 30.71 61.81
N THR A 2 -36.02 30.64 61.65
CA THR A 2 -36.79 29.41 61.40
C THR A 2 -36.89 29.04 59.91
N ASP A 3 -36.74 29.99 58.99
CA ASP A 3 -36.86 29.74 57.54
C ASP A 3 -35.66 29.00 56.92
N ILE A 4 -34.52 28.91 57.63
CA ILE A 4 -33.30 28.24 57.13
C ILE A 4 -33.31 26.73 57.41
N VAL A 5 -34.12 26.28 58.38
CA VAL A 5 -34.22 24.85 58.73
C VAL A 5 -35.29 24.13 57.90
N ALA A 6 -36.24 24.88 57.32
CA ALA A 6 -37.29 24.32 56.47
C ALA A 6 -36.82 24.01 55.03
N SER A 7 -35.77 24.67 54.52
CA SER A 7 -35.23 24.38 53.19
C SER A 7 -34.42 23.09 53.15
N SER A 8 -33.60 22.83 54.18
CA SER A 8 -32.72 21.66 54.23
C SER A 8 -33.44 20.33 54.41
N THR A 9 -34.64 20.30 55.01
CA THR A 9 -35.45 19.07 55.13
C THR A 9 -36.19 18.74 53.83
N VAL A 10 -36.65 19.76 53.10
CA VAL A 10 -37.31 19.60 51.79
C VAL A 10 -36.31 19.16 50.70
N ASP A 11 -35.06 19.63 50.79
CA ASP A 11 -33.98 19.22 49.87
C ASP A 11 -33.55 17.75 50.06
N VAL A 12 -33.65 17.21 51.28
CA VAL A 12 -33.30 15.80 51.57
C VAL A 12 -34.37 14.83 51.08
N GLU A 13 -35.66 15.13 51.28
CA GLU A 13 -36.76 14.30 50.74
C GLU A 13 -36.81 14.36 49.21
N GLY A 14 -36.55 15.53 48.62
CA GLY A 14 -36.44 15.71 47.18
C GLY A 14 -35.25 14.96 46.59
N GLY A 15 -34.06 15.08 47.20
CA GLY A 15 -32.85 14.40 46.77
C GLY A 15 -32.96 12.87 46.85
N LEU A 16 -33.54 12.32 47.92
CA LEU A 16 -33.74 10.88 48.06
C LEU A 16 -34.71 10.33 46.99
N SER A 17 -35.78 11.07 46.72
CA SER A 17 -36.77 10.70 45.69
C SER A 17 -36.17 10.71 44.29
N ASP A 18 -35.29 11.68 43.98
CA ASP A 18 -34.61 11.79 42.69
C ASP A 18 -33.52 10.71 42.52
N MET A 19 -32.82 10.36 43.60
CA MET A 19 -31.91 9.21 43.64
C MET A 19 -32.65 7.88 43.41
N LEU A 20 -33.80 7.68 44.07
CA LEU A 20 -34.63 6.49 43.87
C LEU A 20 -35.13 6.43 42.42
N ARG A 21 -35.63 7.53 41.87
CA ARG A 21 -36.05 7.60 40.45
C ARG A 21 -34.90 7.25 39.51
N SER A 22 -33.73 7.84 39.73
CA SER A 22 -32.52 7.53 38.95
C SER A 22 -32.13 6.05 39.04
N PHE A 23 -32.24 5.45 40.24
CA PHE A 23 -31.96 4.03 40.45
C PHE A 23 -32.98 3.12 39.77
N LEU A 24 -34.27 3.47 39.83
CA LEU A 24 -35.35 2.74 39.14
C LEU A 24 -35.23 2.83 37.61
N LEU A 25 -34.71 3.93 37.08
CA LEU A 25 -34.44 4.09 35.64
C LEU A 25 -33.13 3.40 35.20
N PHE A 26 -32.16 3.26 36.10
CA PHE A 26 -30.90 2.53 35.89
C PHE A 26 -31.12 1.02 35.80
N LEU A 27 -32.02 0.48 36.63
CA LEU A 27 -32.19 -0.97 36.80
C LEU A 27 -32.59 -1.71 35.50
N PRO A 28 -33.56 -1.25 34.68
CA PRO A 28 -33.88 -1.88 33.41
C PRO A 28 -32.70 -1.88 32.41
N LYS A 29 -31.95 -0.77 32.35
CA LYS A 29 -30.77 -0.64 31.48
C LYS A 29 -29.64 -1.57 31.94
N ALA A 30 -29.44 -1.70 33.25
CA ALA A 30 -28.46 -2.61 33.82
C ALA A 30 -28.79 -4.08 33.53
N LEU A 31 -30.07 -4.47 33.61
CA LEU A 31 -30.51 -5.81 33.23
C LEU A 31 -30.27 -6.07 31.73
N LEU A 32 -30.57 -5.11 30.86
CA LEU A 32 -30.31 -5.22 29.42
C LEU A 32 -28.80 -5.32 29.12
N PHE A 33 -27.97 -4.50 29.77
CA PHE A 33 -26.52 -4.56 29.70
C PHE A 33 -25.99 -5.95 30.07
N LEU A 34 -26.46 -6.50 31.19
CA LEU A 34 -26.04 -7.82 31.67
C LEU A 34 -26.50 -8.93 30.72
N LEU A 35 -27.72 -8.84 30.19
CA LEU A 35 -28.24 -9.78 29.20
C LEU A 35 -27.36 -9.82 27.94
N ILE A 36 -26.98 -8.65 27.41
CA ILE A 36 -26.09 -8.55 26.24
C ILE A 36 -24.74 -9.19 26.54
N LEU A 37 -24.13 -8.92 27.70
CA LEU A 37 -22.86 -9.53 28.09
C LEU A 37 -22.94 -11.05 28.19
N VAL A 38 -24.00 -11.58 28.81
CA VAL A 38 -24.18 -13.02 28.95
C VAL A 38 -24.30 -13.68 27.58
N VAL A 39 -25.18 -13.16 26.72
CA VAL A 39 -25.38 -13.70 25.36
C VAL A 39 -24.09 -13.61 24.56
N GLY A 40 -23.43 -12.45 24.53
CA GLY A 40 -22.21 -12.27 23.75
C GLY A 40 -21.02 -13.06 24.30
N TYR A 41 -20.94 -13.33 25.60
CA TYR A 41 -19.94 -14.25 26.16
C TYR A 41 -20.10 -15.67 25.59
N PHE A 42 -21.34 -16.18 25.51
CA PHE A 42 -21.61 -17.49 24.89
C PHE A 42 -21.26 -17.49 23.39
N VAL A 43 -21.63 -16.43 22.67
CA VAL A 43 -21.30 -16.27 21.24
C VAL A 43 -19.78 -16.24 21.04
N ALA A 44 -19.05 -15.46 21.82
CA ALA A 44 -17.58 -15.38 21.76
C ALA A 44 -16.94 -16.75 22.03
N LYS A 45 -17.43 -17.49 23.03
CA LYS A 45 -16.94 -18.83 23.36
C LYS A 45 -17.20 -19.84 22.24
N LEU A 46 -18.37 -19.76 21.60
CA LEU A 46 -18.70 -20.61 20.46
C LEU A 46 -17.82 -20.27 19.25
N ALA A 47 -17.70 -18.99 18.92
CA ALA A 47 -16.86 -18.52 17.82
C ALA A 47 -15.40 -18.91 18.02
N ARG A 48 -14.85 -18.80 19.24
CA ARG A 48 -13.51 -19.31 19.57
C ARG A 48 -13.35 -20.77 19.17
N LYS A 49 -14.25 -21.64 19.62
CA LYS A 49 -14.20 -23.08 19.33
C LYS A 49 -14.31 -23.38 17.84
N LEU A 50 -15.12 -22.61 17.11
CA LEU A 50 -15.27 -22.76 15.66
C LEU A 50 -13.99 -22.35 14.94
N THR A 51 -13.43 -21.18 15.27
CA THR A 51 -12.18 -20.69 14.69
C THR A 51 -11.03 -21.66 14.95
N ASP A 52 -10.89 -22.13 16.18
CA ASP A 52 -9.86 -23.10 16.58
C ASP A 52 -9.92 -24.36 15.73
N LYS A 53 -11.10 -25.00 15.66
CA LYS A 53 -11.33 -26.18 14.81
C LYS A 53 -11.06 -25.94 13.33
N VAL A 54 -11.42 -24.77 12.82
CA VAL A 54 -11.20 -24.43 11.41
C VAL A 54 -9.70 -24.26 11.14
N LEU A 55 -8.96 -23.57 12.03
CA LEU A 55 -7.52 -23.32 11.89
C LEU A 55 -6.69 -24.61 12.02
N GLU A 56 -7.05 -25.48 12.97
CA GLU A 56 -6.44 -26.81 13.07
C GLU A 56 -6.69 -27.63 11.81
N ARG A 57 -7.93 -27.61 11.27
CA ARG A 57 -8.31 -28.40 10.09
C ARG A 57 -7.61 -27.95 8.81
N VAL A 58 -7.33 -26.66 8.65
CA VAL A 58 -6.52 -26.15 7.52
C VAL A 58 -5.01 -26.34 7.75
N GLY A 59 -4.61 -26.82 8.92
CA GLY A 59 -3.23 -27.06 9.28
C GLY A 59 -2.41 -25.78 9.43
N PHE A 60 -3.04 -24.68 9.90
CA PHE A 60 -2.41 -23.36 10.04
C PHE A 60 -1.09 -23.42 10.81
N ASP A 61 -1.03 -24.25 11.86
CA ASP A 61 0.18 -24.43 12.66
C ASP A 61 1.38 -24.89 11.81
N ARG A 62 1.15 -25.79 10.85
CA ARG A 62 2.21 -26.30 9.96
C ARG A 62 2.72 -25.23 8.98
N TRP A 63 1.86 -24.31 8.56
CA TRP A 63 2.25 -23.18 7.70
C TRP A 63 3.09 -22.17 8.48
N VAL A 64 2.70 -21.87 9.72
CA VAL A 64 3.43 -20.96 10.61
C VAL A 64 4.79 -21.55 11.01
N GLU A 65 4.86 -22.86 11.27
CA GLU A 65 6.12 -23.57 11.56
C GLU A 65 7.13 -23.48 10.42
N ARG A 66 6.67 -23.59 9.16
CA ARG A 66 7.52 -23.49 7.95
C ARG A 66 8.01 -22.07 7.68
N GLY A 67 7.25 -21.04 8.06
CA GLY A 67 7.59 -19.63 7.87
C GLY A 67 8.68 -19.07 8.77
N GLY A 68 9.43 -19.90 9.52
CA GLY A 68 10.51 -19.45 10.39
C GLY A 68 10.07 -18.78 11.70
N ILE A 69 8.76 -18.68 11.95
CA ILE A 69 8.19 -18.13 13.20
C ILE A 69 8.37 -19.12 14.38
N ARG A 70 8.81 -20.35 14.09
CA ARG A 70 9.11 -21.40 15.06
C ARG A 70 9.99 -20.92 16.22
N ALA A 71 11.00 -20.09 15.98
CA ALA A 71 11.88 -19.59 17.04
C ALA A 71 11.18 -18.59 17.99
N ALA A 72 10.20 -17.84 17.48
CA ALA A 72 9.40 -16.90 18.28
C ALA A 72 8.29 -17.62 19.06
N LEU A 73 7.68 -18.65 18.47
CA LEU A 73 6.61 -19.42 19.11
C LEU A 73 7.10 -20.59 20.00
N ALA A 74 8.30 -21.14 19.77
CA ALA A 74 8.83 -22.28 20.55
C ALA A 74 9.02 -21.99 22.05
N ARG A 75 8.98 -20.72 22.46
CA ARG A 75 9.02 -20.30 23.87
C ARG A 75 7.63 -20.23 24.52
N SER A 76 6.57 -20.43 23.73
CA SER A 76 5.17 -20.39 24.15
C SER A 76 4.58 -21.80 24.18
N LYS A 77 3.75 -22.10 25.18
CA LYS A 77 2.99 -23.33 25.32
C LYS A 77 1.71 -23.38 24.47
N TYR A 78 1.51 -22.37 23.60
CA TYR A 78 0.31 -22.20 22.79
C TYR A 78 0.67 -22.30 21.31
N ASP A 79 -0.15 -23.06 20.57
CA ASP A 79 -0.06 -23.16 19.12
C ASP A 79 -0.54 -21.89 18.42
N ALA A 80 -0.20 -21.73 17.14
CA ALA A 80 -0.52 -20.50 16.40
C ALA A 80 -2.03 -20.35 16.19
N SER A 81 -2.72 -21.46 15.91
CA SER A 81 -4.17 -21.60 15.82
C SER A 81 -4.86 -21.11 17.09
N ASP A 82 -4.36 -21.54 18.23
CA ASP A 82 -4.88 -21.29 19.57
C ASP A 82 -4.74 -19.80 19.97
N ILE A 83 -3.65 -19.14 19.55
CA ILE A 83 -3.44 -17.70 19.69
C ILE A 83 -4.48 -16.92 18.86
N VAL A 84 -4.68 -17.30 17.59
CA VAL A 84 -5.65 -16.63 16.71
C VAL A 84 -7.08 -16.85 17.20
N ALA A 85 -7.42 -18.06 17.66
CA ALA A 85 -8.73 -18.35 18.24
C ALA A 85 -9.01 -17.48 19.48
N LYS A 86 -8.02 -17.25 20.34
CA LYS A 86 -8.13 -16.31 21.47
C LYS A 86 -8.27 -14.86 21.00
N LEU A 87 -7.56 -14.45 19.97
CA LEU A 87 -7.70 -13.11 19.41
C LEU A 87 -9.14 -12.88 18.92
N VAL A 88 -9.73 -13.84 18.21
CA VAL A 88 -11.13 -13.80 17.78
C VAL A 88 -12.09 -13.77 18.97
N TYR A 89 -11.84 -14.57 20.02
CA TYR A 89 -12.62 -14.52 21.26
C TYR A 89 -12.64 -13.12 21.86
N TYR A 90 -11.47 -12.50 22.05
CA TYR A 90 -11.37 -11.17 22.62
C TYR A 90 -11.97 -10.10 21.70
N ALA A 91 -11.83 -10.24 20.38
CA ALA A 91 -12.45 -9.34 19.40
C ALA A 91 -13.99 -9.32 19.52
N ILE A 92 -14.62 -10.50 19.57
CA ILE A 92 -16.07 -10.63 19.71
C ILE A 92 -16.53 -10.17 21.10
N LEU A 93 -15.75 -10.47 22.14
CA LEU A 93 -16.01 -9.98 23.48
C LEU A 93 -15.96 -8.45 23.53
N LEU A 94 -15.00 -7.82 22.85
CA LEU A 94 -14.87 -6.37 22.76
C LEU A 94 -16.05 -5.74 22.03
N PHE A 95 -16.49 -6.35 20.92
CA PHE A 95 -17.68 -5.92 20.20
C PHE A 95 -18.93 -6.03 21.09
N THR A 96 -19.09 -7.15 21.80
CA THR A 96 -20.17 -7.33 22.77
C THR A 96 -20.13 -6.26 23.85
N LEU A 97 -18.95 -5.95 24.37
CA LEU A 97 -18.75 -4.93 25.40
C LEU A 97 -19.13 -3.54 24.87
N GLN A 98 -18.79 -3.22 23.62
CA GLN A 98 -19.22 -1.99 22.94
C GLN A 98 -20.75 -1.89 22.89
N LEU A 99 -21.42 -2.96 22.44
CA LEU A 99 -22.89 -2.99 22.36
C LEU A 99 -23.53 -2.87 23.75
N ALA A 100 -22.97 -3.55 24.75
CA ALA A 100 -23.46 -3.49 26.11
C ALA A 100 -23.34 -2.06 26.66
N PHE A 101 -22.16 -1.44 26.58
CA PHE A 101 -21.98 -0.05 27.02
C PHE A 101 -22.81 0.95 26.21
N GLY A 102 -23.14 0.65 24.96
CA GLY A 102 -24.03 1.47 24.13
C GLY A 102 -25.45 1.62 24.68
N VAL A 103 -25.91 0.71 25.54
CA VAL A 103 -27.22 0.81 26.23
C VAL A 103 -27.32 2.07 27.10
N TRP A 104 -26.19 2.55 27.61
CA TRP A 104 -26.11 3.76 28.42
C TRP A 104 -26.08 5.06 27.59
N GLY A 105 -26.01 4.94 26.27
CA GLY A 105 -25.84 6.07 25.34
C GLY A 105 -24.37 6.43 25.10
N PRO A 106 -24.10 7.57 24.43
CA PRO A 106 -22.74 8.03 24.14
C PRO A 106 -21.95 8.23 25.43
N ASN A 107 -20.86 7.50 25.60
CA ASN A 107 -20.00 7.62 26.77
C ASN A 107 -18.51 7.42 26.41
N PRO A 108 -17.58 7.98 27.20
CA PRO A 108 -16.15 7.87 26.90
C PRO A 108 -15.66 6.41 26.85
N VAL A 109 -16.26 5.51 27.63
CA VAL A 109 -15.88 4.10 27.66
C VAL A 109 -16.26 3.40 26.34
N SER A 110 -17.48 3.65 25.83
CA SER A 110 -17.92 3.14 24.53
C SER A 110 -17.08 3.70 23.40
N ASP A 111 -16.64 4.95 23.48
CA ASP A 111 -15.78 5.57 22.47
C ASP A 111 -14.39 4.92 22.44
N LEU A 112 -13.79 4.68 23.61
CA LEU A 112 -12.52 3.96 23.71
C LEU A 112 -12.65 2.55 23.14
N ILE A 113 -13.69 1.81 23.51
CA ILE A 113 -13.94 0.47 22.98
C ILE A 113 -14.16 0.51 21.47
N SER A 114 -14.93 1.48 20.97
CA SER A 114 -15.20 1.65 19.55
C SER A 114 -13.92 1.89 18.75
N ARG A 115 -12.96 2.65 19.30
CA ARG A 115 -11.63 2.85 18.69
C ARG A 115 -10.85 1.54 18.62
N VAL A 116 -10.85 0.73 19.68
CA VAL A 116 -10.17 -0.58 19.67
C VAL A 116 -10.87 -1.56 18.72
N VAL A 117 -12.21 -1.53 18.64
CA VAL A 117 -12.96 -2.35 17.68
C VAL A 117 -12.69 -1.92 16.24
N ALA A 118 -12.63 -0.61 15.96
CA ALA A 118 -12.26 -0.08 14.65
C ALA A 118 -10.81 -0.38 14.25
N TRP A 119 -9.96 -0.71 15.23
CA TRP A 119 -8.58 -1.16 15.03
C TRP A 119 -8.47 -2.65 14.67
N LEU A 120 -9.47 -3.49 14.99
CA LEU A 120 -9.45 -4.93 14.66
C LEU A 120 -9.28 -5.22 13.15
N PRO A 121 -9.98 -4.54 12.22
CA PRO A 121 -9.75 -4.72 10.79
C PRO A 121 -8.32 -4.41 10.37
N GLN A 122 -7.74 -3.35 10.93
CA GLN A 122 -6.35 -2.97 10.66
C GLN A 122 -5.36 -4.03 11.18
N ALA A 123 -5.61 -4.56 12.38
CA ALA A 123 -4.83 -5.66 12.94
C ALA A 123 -4.90 -6.92 12.07
N PHE A 124 -6.07 -7.24 11.49
CA PHE A 124 -6.22 -8.36 10.56
C PHE A 124 -5.36 -8.18 9.30
N VAL A 125 -5.39 -7.01 8.67
CA VAL A 125 -4.54 -6.70 7.51
C VAL A 125 -3.06 -6.77 7.88
N ALA A 126 -2.68 -6.27 9.06
CA ALA A 126 -1.31 -6.35 9.56
C ALA A 126 -0.82 -7.81 9.71
N ILE A 127 -1.65 -8.69 10.26
CA ILE A 127 -1.34 -10.13 10.35
C ILE A 127 -1.12 -10.72 8.95
N ILE A 128 -1.98 -10.40 7.97
CA ILE A 128 -1.81 -10.86 6.58
C ILE A 128 -0.47 -10.40 6.01
N ILE A 129 -0.09 -9.14 6.20
CA ILE A 129 1.19 -8.59 5.73
C ILE A 129 2.37 -9.37 6.34
N VAL A 130 2.35 -9.65 7.64
CA VAL A 130 3.40 -10.43 8.31
C VAL A 130 3.50 -11.83 7.72
N VAL A 131 2.36 -12.50 7.49
CA VAL A 131 2.33 -13.85 6.91
C VAL A 131 2.93 -13.86 5.50
N ILE A 132 2.54 -12.91 4.65
CA ILE A 132 3.07 -12.79 3.28
C ILE A 132 4.57 -12.48 3.31
N ALA A 133 5.01 -11.54 4.15
CA ALA A 133 6.42 -11.20 4.28
C ALA A 133 7.26 -12.39 4.78
N ALA A 134 6.77 -13.16 5.75
CA ALA A 134 7.43 -14.37 6.24
C ALA A 134 7.54 -15.45 5.14
N ALA A 135 6.49 -15.63 4.33
CA ALA A 135 6.52 -16.56 3.20
C ALA A 135 7.56 -16.15 2.14
N ILE A 136 7.61 -14.86 1.78
CA ILE A 136 8.62 -14.33 0.85
C ILE A 136 10.02 -14.48 1.45
N ALA A 137 10.21 -14.17 2.73
CA ALA A 137 11.50 -14.31 3.41
C ALA A 137 12.01 -15.75 3.40
N ALA A 138 11.13 -16.73 3.63
CA ALA A 138 11.47 -18.14 3.56
C ALA A 138 11.87 -18.56 2.13
N ALA A 139 11.08 -18.17 1.12
CA ALA A 139 11.39 -18.47 -0.27
C ALA A 139 12.73 -17.85 -0.72
N VAL A 140 12.99 -16.59 -0.33
CA VAL A 140 14.25 -15.92 -0.62
C VAL A 140 15.42 -16.58 0.11
N LYS A 141 15.24 -16.96 1.38
CA LYS A 141 16.26 -17.69 2.14
C LYS A 141 16.65 -18.98 1.43
N ASP A 142 15.67 -19.77 1.02
CA ASP A 142 15.91 -21.04 0.34
C ASP A 142 16.62 -20.82 -1.00
N LEU A 143 16.13 -19.86 -1.81
CA LEU A 143 16.74 -19.52 -3.09
C LEU A 143 18.18 -19.05 -2.96
N VAL A 144 18.47 -18.12 -2.04
CA VAL A 144 19.82 -17.58 -1.81
C VAL A 144 20.73 -18.67 -1.24
N SER A 145 20.22 -19.51 -0.32
CA SER A 145 21.02 -20.59 0.27
C SER A 145 21.36 -21.68 -0.74
N ASN A 146 20.46 -21.97 -1.69
CA ASN A 146 20.70 -22.94 -2.75
C ASN A 146 21.63 -22.37 -3.83
N ALA A 147 21.42 -21.12 -4.23
CA ALA A 147 22.26 -20.46 -5.23
C ALA A 147 23.71 -20.25 -4.75
N LEU A 148 23.88 -19.94 -3.46
CA LEU A 148 25.19 -19.72 -2.84
C LEU A 148 25.69 -20.94 -2.05
N GLY A 149 25.08 -22.12 -2.25
CA GLY A 149 25.35 -23.32 -1.46
C GLY A 149 26.81 -23.80 -1.50
N GLY A 150 27.57 -23.41 -2.53
CA GLY A 150 29.01 -23.69 -2.64
C GLY A 150 29.91 -22.78 -1.79
N LEU A 151 29.38 -21.73 -1.16
CA LEU A 151 30.14 -20.75 -0.40
C LEU A 151 29.79 -20.85 1.09
N SER A 152 30.80 -20.84 1.97
CA SER A 152 30.60 -20.94 3.42
C SER A 152 29.72 -19.81 3.99
N TYR A 153 29.73 -18.64 3.34
CA TYR A 153 28.94 -17.47 3.71
C TYR A 153 27.55 -17.41 3.06
N GLY A 154 27.19 -18.33 2.16
CA GLY A 154 25.87 -18.34 1.50
C GLY A 154 24.70 -18.42 2.48
N ARG A 155 24.86 -19.20 3.57
CA ARG A 155 23.84 -19.35 4.61
C ARG A 155 23.70 -18.11 5.49
N LEU A 156 24.80 -17.41 5.76
CA LEU A 156 24.78 -16.12 6.47
C LEU A 156 24.05 -15.07 5.64
N LEU A 157 24.38 -14.96 4.35
CA LEU A 157 23.77 -13.98 3.46
C LEU A 157 22.27 -14.24 3.27
N ALA A 158 21.87 -15.51 3.12
CA ALA A 158 20.48 -15.92 3.07
C ALA A 158 19.70 -15.54 4.33
N ASN A 159 20.29 -15.72 5.52
CA ASN A 159 19.67 -15.32 6.78
C ASN A 159 19.53 -13.79 6.89
N VAL A 160 20.56 -13.03 6.51
CA VAL A 160 20.50 -11.56 6.52
C VAL A 160 19.40 -11.06 5.59
N ALA A 161 19.31 -11.59 4.38
CA ALA A 161 18.24 -11.24 3.42
C ALA A 161 16.85 -11.57 3.98
N ALA A 162 16.67 -12.75 4.57
CA ALA A 162 15.40 -13.15 5.18
C ALA A 162 15.00 -12.23 6.34
N TYR A 163 15.93 -11.90 7.25
CA TYR A 163 15.65 -10.98 8.35
C TYR A 163 15.35 -9.57 7.87
N PHE A 164 16.00 -9.11 6.80
CA PHE A 164 15.69 -7.81 6.20
C PHE A 164 14.25 -7.78 5.67
N ILE A 165 13.82 -8.81 4.95
CA ILE A 165 12.45 -8.92 4.43
C ILE A 165 11.43 -9.00 5.57
N ILE A 166 11.70 -9.80 6.62
CA ILE A 166 10.84 -9.85 7.81
C ILE A 166 10.77 -8.48 8.48
N GLY A 167 11.90 -7.78 8.63
CA GLY A 167 11.96 -6.44 9.20
C GLY A 167 11.08 -5.45 8.44
N LEU A 168 11.16 -5.44 7.11
CA LEU A 168 10.27 -4.63 6.27
C LEU A 168 8.80 -5.02 6.42
N GLY A 169 8.50 -6.31 6.47
CA GLY A 169 7.14 -6.80 6.70
C GLY A 169 6.56 -6.38 8.05
N VAL A 170 7.36 -6.45 9.12
CA VAL A 170 6.99 -5.98 10.46
C VAL A 170 6.73 -4.48 10.45
N ILE A 171 7.60 -3.69 9.83
CA ILE A 171 7.40 -2.23 9.72
C ILE A 171 6.12 -1.91 8.95
N ALA A 172 5.86 -2.59 7.83
CA ALA A 172 4.62 -2.42 7.07
C ALA A 172 3.37 -2.80 7.88
N ALA A 173 3.43 -3.88 8.65
CA ALA A 173 2.35 -4.31 9.54
C ALA A 173 2.11 -3.33 10.69
N LEU A 174 3.17 -2.78 11.29
CA LEU A 174 3.07 -1.73 12.32
C LEU A 174 2.45 -0.44 11.77
N ASN A 175 2.80 -0.06 10.54
CA ASN A 175 2.21 1.08 9.87
C ASN A 175 0.70 0.87 9.63
N GLN A 176 0.30 -0.34 9.25
CA GLN A 176 -1.11 -0.71 9.07
C GLN A 176 -1.93 -0.57 10.36
N ILE A 177 -1.31 -0.90 11.49
CA ILE A 177 -1.89 -0.82 12.85
C ILE A 177 -2.08 0.63 13.34
N GLY A 178 -1.42 1.62 12.74
CA GLY A 178 -1.61 3.03 13.09
C GLY A 178 -1.08 3.49 14.46
N VAL A 179 -0.58 2.58 15.30
CA VAL A 179 -0.13 2.87 16.68
C VAL A 179 1.09 3.78 16.74
N ALA A 180 1.87 3.90 15.66
CA ALA A 180 3.14 4.62 15.69
C ALA A 180 3.51 5.36 14.39
N THR A 181 2.56 5.77 13.54
CA THR A 181 2.91 6.48 12.28
C THR A 181 3.74 7.75 12.54
N THR A 182 3.58 8.38 13.70
CA THR A 182 4.35 9.54 14.15
C THR A 182 5.81 9.23 14.51
N VAL A 183 6.14 8.00 14.89
CA VAL A 183 7.50 7.58 15.27
C VAL A 183 8.13 6.71 14.18
N THR A 184 7.37 5.77 13.62
CA THR A 184 7.83 4.84 12.59
C THR A 184 8.13 5.54 11.27
N THR A 185 7.32 6.51 10.84
CA THR A 185 7.56 7.19 9.55
C THR A 185 8.86 8.00 9.57
N PRO A 186 9.16 8.82 10.60
CA PRO A 186 10.45 9.50 10.70
C PRO A 186 11.64 8.53 10.77
N VAL A 187 11.52 7.43 11.52
CA VAL A 187 12.58 6.42 11.60
C VAL A 187 12.85 5.77 10.25
N LEU A 188 11.81 5.43 9.49
CA LEU A 188 11.94 4.87 8.15
C LEU A 188 12.62 5.87 7.21
N ILE A 189 12.19 7.14 7.23
CA ILE A 189 12.83 8.21 6.46
C ILE A 189 14.30 8.33 6.85
N ALA A 190 14.64 8.31 8.14
CA ALA A 190 16.02 8.42 8.62
C ALA A 190 16.89 7.24 8.18
N VAL A 191 16.39 6.00 8.25
CA VAL A 191 17.12 4.81 7.79
C VAL A 191 17.33 4.86 6.27
N LEU A 192 16.28 5.18 5.50
CA LEU A 192 16.40 5.32 4.05
C LEU A 192 17.33 6.47 3.65
N ALA A 193 17.25 7.60 4.34
CA ALA A 193 18.13 8.74 4.13
C ALA A 193 19.59 8.40 4.49
N THR A 194 19.81 7.57 5.50
CA THR A 194 21.16 7.10 5.85
C THR A 194 21.70 6.18 4.76
N ILE A 195 20.92 5.21 4.28
CA ILE A 195 21.34 4.31 3.19
C ILE A 195 21.60 5.10 1.91
N ALA A 196 20.66 5.97 1.53
CA ALA A 196 20.82 6.85 0.37
C ALA A 196 22.06 7.75 0.54
N GLY A 197 22.26 8.33 1.73
CA GLY A 197 23.43 9.14 2.07
C GLY A 197 24.74 8.38 1.91
N VAL A 198 24.82 7.15 2.42
CA VAL A 198 26.00 6.28 2.25
C VAL A 198 26.26 5.97 0.77
N ILE A 199 25.22 5.70 -0.02
CA ILE A 199 25.36 5.44 -1.46
C ILE A 199 25.80 6.71 -2.20
N ILE A 200 25.18 7.86 -1.93
CA ILE A 200 25.49 9.15 -2.55
C ILE A 200 26.94 9.54 -2.24
N VAL A 201 27.39 9.41 -0.99
CA VAL A 201 28.75 9.74 -0.58
C VAL A 201 29.76 8.70 -1.10
N GLY A 202 29.44 7.41 -1.07
CA GLY A 202 30.33 6.36 -1.56
C GLY A 202 30.54 6.39 -3.08
N VAL A 203 29.45 6.52 -3.84
CA VAL A 203 29.49 6.60 -5.31
C VAL A 203 29.99 7.97 -5.76
N GLY A 204 29.53 9.06 -5.14
CA GLY A 204 29.88 10.43 -5.50
C GLY A 204 31.25 10.90 -5.02
N GLY A 205 31.81 10.32 -3.94
CA GLY A 205 33.06 10.77 -3.34
C GLY A 205 34.31 9.96 -3.71
N GLY A 206 34.19 8.65 -3.96
CA GLY A 206 35.36 7.77 -4.15
C GLY A 206 35.34 6.89 -5.41
N LEU A 207 34.16 6.56 -5.95
CA LEU A 207 34.00 5.62 -7.07
C LEU A 207 33.74 6.28 -8.42
N VAL A 208 33.62 7.61 -8.49
CA VAL A 208 33.40 8.34 -9.74
C VAL A 208 34.48 8.02 -10.77
N ARG A 209 35.76 8.08 -10.37
CA ARG A 209 36.89 7.83 -11.28
C ARG A 209 36.97 6.39 -11.81
N PRO A 210 36.88 5.33 -10.98
CA PRO A 210 36.88 3.96 -11.49
C PRO A 210 35.60 3.57 -12.25
N MET A 211 34.48 4.27 -12.03
CA MET A 211 33.26 4.05 -12.83
C MET A 211 33.37 4.72 -14.20
N GLN A 212 33.98 5.92 -14.27
CA GLN A 212 34.30 6.61 -15.53
C GLN A 212 35.17 5.73 -16.44
N SER A 213 36.24 5.13 -15.90
CA SER A 213 37.14 4.28 -16.70
C SER A 213 36.46 3.00 -17.21
N ARG A 214 35.48 2.45 -16.48
CA ARG A 214 34.70 1.29 -16.95
C ARG A 214 33.68 1.66 -18.02
N TRP A 215 33.08 2.85 -17.92
CA TRP A 215 32.16 3.35 -18.93
C TRP A 215 32.88 3.70 -20.23
N GLU A 216 34.06 4.32 -20.15
CA GLU A 216 34.93 4.56 -21.29
C GLU A 216 35.29 3.26 -22.01
N GLY A 217 35.67 2.21 -21.27
CA GLY A 217 35.96 0.89 -21.87
C GLY A 217 34.75 0.18 -22.48
N TRP A 218 33.54 0.46 -21.99
CA TRP A 218 32.29 -0.03 -22.60
C TRP A 218 31.93 0.75 -23.87
N LEU A 219 32.11 2.06 -23.85
CA LEU A 219 31.85 2.94 -24.99
C LEU A 219 32.86 2.68 -26.12
N ASP A 220 34.13 2.43 -25.81
CA ASP A 220 35.15 2.07 -26.80
C ASP A 220 34.87 0.70 -27.44
N ARG A 221 34.41 -0.28 -26.65
CA ARG A 221 33.95 -1.57 -27.20
C ARG A 221 32.74 -1.39 -28.10
N ALA A 222 31.74 -0.63 -27.66
CA ALA A 222 30.54 -0.36 -28.46
C ALA A 222 30.89 0.38 -29.76
N ALA A 223 31.84 1.32 -29.72
CA ALA A 223 32.36 2.00 -30.90
C ALA A 223 33.07 1.03 -31.86
N THR A 224 33.89 0.12 -31.33
CA THR A 224 34.61 -0.88 -32.12
C THR A 224 33.64 -1.89 -32.77
N GLU A 225 32.65 -2.36 -32.02
CA GLU A 225 31.64 -3.29 -32.49
C GLU A 225 30.72 -2.64 -33.54
N SER A 226 30.39 -1.35 -33.38
CA SER A 226 29.64 -0.57 -34.37
C SER A 226 30.34 -0.50 -35.73
N GLN A 227 31.67 -0.43 -35.76
CA GLN A 227 32.44 -0.43 -37.01
C GLN A 227 32.39 -1.79 -37.71
N THR A 228 32.42 -2.88 -36.95
CA THR A 228 32.29 -4.23 -37.52
C THR A 228 30.88 -4.50 -38.07
N ILE A 229 29.84 -3.98 -37.41
CA ILE A 229 28.45 -4.06 -37.88
C ILE A 229 28.27 -3.23 -39.15
N ALA A 230 28.87 -2.03 -39.21
CA ALA A 230 28.85 -1.19 -40.41
C ALA A 230 29.56 -1.85 -41.61
N GLN A 231 30.63 -2.61 -41.36
CA GLN A 231 31.32 -3.39 -42.40
C GLN A 231 30.47 -4.57 -42.89
N HIS A 232 29.83 -5.31 -41.97
CA HIS A 232 28.90 -6.39 -42.34
C HIS A 232 27.72 -5.84 -43.15
N ALA A 233 27.12 -4.72 -42.74
CA ALA A 233 26.03 -4.09 -43.45
C ALA A 233 26.39 -3.72 -44.90
N LYS A 234 27.60 -3.20 -45.14
CA LYS A 234 28.11 -2.90 -46.49
C LYS A 234 28.36 -4.17 -47.32
N ALA A 235 28.89 -5.23 -46.71
CA ALA A 235 29.12 -6.51 -47.39
C ALA A 235 27.79 -7.18 -47.81
N TYR A 236 26.79 -7.20 -46.93
CA TYR A 236 25.45 -7.71 -47.25
C TYR A 236 24.78 -6.91 -48.37
N GLN A 237 24.92 -5.58 -48.39
CA GLN A 237 24.40 -4.73 -49.48
C GLN A 237 25.09 -5.01 -50.82
N ALA A 238 26.41 -5.26 -50.81
CA ALA A 238 27.16 -5.65 -52.01
C ALA A 238 26.74 -7.04 -52.54
N SER A 239 26.52 -8.01 -51.65
CA SER A 239 26.01 -9.33 -52.04
C SER A 239 24.59 -9.28 -52.61
N GLN A 240 23.73 -8.42 -52.06
CA GLN A 240 22.34 -8.29 -52.50
C GLN A 240 22.21 -7.54 -53.85
N SER A 241 23.12 -6.62 -54.14
CA SER A 241 23.21 -5.95 -55.44
C SER A 241 23.82 -6.85 -56.53
N ALA A 242 24.73 -7.76 -56.17
CA ALA A 242 25.23 -8.81 -57.06
C ALA A 242 24.22 -9.95 -57.31
N ALA A 243 23.36 -10.25 -56.32
CA ALA A 243 22.34 -11.29 -56.41
C ALA A 243 21.02 -10.83 -57.07
N ARG A 244 20.94 -9.58 -57.55
CA ARG A 244 19.77 -9.09 -58.28
C ARG A 244 19.71 -9.81 -59.63
N PRO A 245 18.77 -10.74 -59.86
CA PRO A 245 18.71 -11.48 -61.11
C PRO A 245 18.40 -10.48 -62.24
N VAL A 246 19.26 -10.43 -63.25
CA VAL A 246 18.95 -9.76 -64.51
C VAL A 246 17.75 -10.50 -65.10
N ALA A 247 16.57 -9.86 -65.07
CA ALA A 247 15.34 -10.44 -65.59
C ALA A 247 15.54 -10.83 -67.07
N PRO A 248 15.25 -12.07 -67.48
CA PRO A 248 15.27 -12.42 -68.89
C PRO A 248 14.14 -11.64 -69.58
N ALA A 249 14.45 -10.98 -70.69
CA ALA A 249 13.46 -10.38 -71.57
C ALA A 249 12.43 -11.46 -71.97
N GLY A 250 11.18 -11.28 -71.57
CA GLY A 250 10.10 -12.22 -71.84
C GLY A 250 9.81 -12.34 -73.35
N PRO A 251 9.46 -13.54 -73.85
CA PRO A 251 9.08 -13.71 -75.25
C PRO A 251 7.71 -13.08 -75.55
N ALA A 252 7.58 -12.61 -76.79
CA ALA A 252 6.46 -11.84 -77.36
C ALA A 252 5.08 -12.53 -77.26
N PRO A 253 3.96 -11.77 -77.37
CA PRO A 253 2.61 -12.29 -77.17
C PRO A 253 2.17 -13.18 -78.34
N VAL A 254 1.61 -14.34 -78.04
CA VAL A 254 0.99 -15.26 -79.01
C VAL A 254 -0.53 -15.01 -79.04
N PRO A 255 -1.18 -14.91 -80.22
CA PRO A 255 -2.61 -14.62 -80.30
C PRO A 255 -3.47 -15.85 -79.98
N ALA A 256 -4.58 -15.60 -79.28
CA ALA A 256 -5.57 -16.58 -78.86
C ALA A 256 -6.44 -17.09 -80.02
N PRO A 257 -6.85 -18.38 -80.02
CA PRO A 257 -8.02 -18.83 -80.77
C PRO A 257 -9.24 -19.00 -79.85
N GLU A 258 -10.37 -18.54 -80.37
CA GLU A 258 -11.73 -18.58 -79.85
C GLU A 258 -12.18 -19.99 -79.42
N ARG A 259 -12.87 -20.09 -78.27
CA ARG A 259 -13.88 -21.14 -78.02
C ARG A 259 -15.07 -20.62 -77.23
N GLN A 260 -16.13 -20.35 -78.00
CA GLN A 260 -17.55 -20.68 -77.80
C GLN A 260 -18.11 -20.81 -76.37
N ALA A 261 -19.14 -19.99 -76.12
CA ALA A 261 -20.08 -20.10 -75.01
C ALA A 261 -21.06 -21.28 -75.19
N PRO A 262 -21.63 -21.78 -74.07
CA PRO A 262 -23.09 -21.86 -74.01
C PRO A 262 -23.68 -21.35 -72.66
N VAL A 263 -24.51 -20.31 -72.77
CA VAL A 263 -25.93 -20.19 -72.38
C VAL A 263 -26.48 -21.11 -71.25
N PHE A 264 -26.71 -20.47 -70.09
CA PHE A 264 -27.73 -20.59 -69.02
C PHE A 264 -28.26 -21.94 -68.47
N ALA A 265 -28.26 -22.03 -67.13
CA ALA A 265 -29.41 -22.48 -66.35
C ALA A 265 -29.45 -21.80 -64.96
N THR A 266 -30.54 -21.08 -64.69
CA THR A 266 -30.88 -20.46 -63.40
C THR A 266 -31.60 -21.49 -62.52
N GLY A 267 -31.20 -21.60 -61.25
CA GLY A 267 -31.85 -22.46 -60.25
C GLY A 267 -31.47 -22.03 -58.83
N THR A 268 -32.48 -21.94 -57.96
CA THR A 268 -32.53 -21.22 -56.69
C THR A 268 -31.97 -21.95 -55.47
N ALA A 269 -31.36 -21.17 -54.56
CA ALA A 269 -31.35 -21.23 -53.09
C ALA A 269 -31.20 -22.58 -52.34
N THR A 270 -30.24 -22.65 -51.41
CA THR A 270 -30.44 -23.09 -50.01
C THR A 270 -29.28 -22.63 -49.11
N THR A 271 -29.64 -22.16 -47.93
CA THR A 271 -28.80 -21.60 -46.86
C THR A 271 -28.47 -22.66 -45.80
N GLN A 272 -27.28 -22.55 -45.18
CA GLN A 272 -26.90 -22.97 -43.80
C GLN A 272 -26.39 -24.42 -43.54
N PRO A 273 -25.66 -24.70 -42.41
CA PRO A 273 -24.25 -24.37 -42.11
C PRO A 273 -23.40 -25.61 -41.68
N ALA A 274 -22.05 -25.52 -41.65
CA ALA A 274 -21.18 -26.21 -40.68
C ALA A 274 -19.68 -25.82 -40.82
N THR A 275 -19.06 -25.55 -39.67
CA THR A 275 -17.65 -25.19 -39.36
C THR A 275 -16.66 -26.34 -39.69
N PRO A 276 -15.33 -26.09 -39.85
CA PRO A 276 -14.43 -25.93 -38.69
C PRO A 276 -13.33 -24.84 -38.80
N ILE A 277 -13.15 -24.15 -37.66
CA ILE A 277 -12.00 -23.46 -37.06
C ILE A 277 -10.72 -23.26 -37.89
N ASP A 278 -10.35 -21.99 -38.07
CA ASP A 278 -8.96 -21.54 -38.25
C ASP A 278 -8.74 -20.22 -37.47
N HIS A 279 -7.89 -20.24 -36.45
CA HIS A 279 -7.36 -19.02 -35.82
C HIS A 279 -5.85 -19.19 -35.55
N LEU A 280 -5.06 -18.88 -36.57
CA LEU A 280 -3.66 -18.45 -36.41
C LEU A 280 -3.48 -17.20 -37.28
N GLN A 281 -4.00 -16.08 -36.78
CA GLN A 281 -3.76 -14.78 -37.41
C GLN A 281 -2.45 -14.20 -36.86
N ALA A 282 -1.41 -14.26 -37.70
CA ALA A 282 -0.14 -13.59 -37.48
C ALA A 282 -0.36 -12.07 -37.47
N VAL A 283 -0.12 -11.45 -36.30
CA VAL A 283 -0.08 -10.00 -36.13
C VAL A 283 1.14 -9.46 -36.91
N ARG A 284 0.88 -8.72 -38.00
CA ARG A 284 1.89 -7.90 -38.67
C ARG A 284 1.95 -6.53 -37.98
N PRO A 285 3.13 -6.00 -37.62
CA PRO A 285 3.24 -4.61 -37.21
C PRO A 285 3.21 -3.72 -38.46
N SER A 286 2.06 -3.10 -38.73
CA SER A 286 1.95 -1.97 -39.64
C SER A 286 1.98 -0.68 -38.84
N GLY A 287 3.14 -0.04 -38.78
CA GLY A 287 3.33 1.28 -38.21
C GLY A 287 4.59 1.91 -38.80
N THR A 288 4.41 2.88 -39.70
CA THR A 288 5.47 3.75 -40.20
C THR A 288 6.02 4.58 -39.03
N PRO A 289 7.35 4.71 -38.84
CA PRO A 289 7.89 5.57 -37.80
C PRO A 289 7.58 7.04 -38.12
N GLU A 290 6.88 7.69 -37.20
CA GLU A 290 6.51 9.11 -37.24
C GLU A 290 7.77 9.98 -37.00
N PRO A 291 8.02 11.05 -37.78
CA PRO A 291 9.18 11.91 -37.57
C PRO A 291 9.02 12.75 -36.30
N THR A 292 10.02 12.69 -35.43
CA THR A 292 10.13 13.42 -34.16
C THR A 292 10.06 14.94 -34.40
N GLN A 293 9.02 15.60 -33.87
CA GLN A 293 8.99 17.07 -33.81
C GLN A 293 9.87 17.60 -32.65
N PRO A 294 10.54 18.74 -32.81
CA PRO A 294 11.30 19.37 -31.73
C PRO A 294 10.37 19.94 -30.66
N VAL A 295 10.65 19.63 -29.39
CA VAL A 295 9.98 20.22 -28.23
C VAL A 295 10.42 21.69 -28.08
N PRO A 296 9.51 22.66 -27.97
CA PRO A 296 9.90 24.04 -27.68
C PRO A 296 10.44 24.17 -26.23
N PRO A 297 11.43 25.04 -25.98
CA PRO A 297 11.99 25.23 -24.65
C PRO A 297 10.93 25.80 -23.68
N PRO A 298 11.05 25.52 -22.37
CA PRO A 298 10.13 26.05 -21.37
C PRO A 298 10.15 27.58 -21.39
N ALA A 299 8.97 28.19 -21.35
CA ALA A 299 8.81 29.63 -21.32
C ALA A 299 9.53 30.22 -20.09
N THR A 300 10.44 31.16 -20.33
CA THR A 300 11.04 32.00 -19.30
C THR A 300 9.92 32.70 -18.51
N PRO A 301 9.90 32.65 -17.16
CA PRO A 301 8.94 33.43 -16.39
C PRO A 301 9.14 34.92 -16.70
N ALA A 302 8.06 35.59 -17.08
CA ALA A 302 8.06 37.04 -17.26
C ALA A 302 8.52 37.73 -15.96
N PRO A 303 9.29 38.83 -16.03
CA PRO A 303 9.66 39.58 -14.85
C PRO A 303 8.40 40.10 -14.16
N THR A 304 8.24 39.74 -12.89
CA THR A 304 7.18 40.23 -12.00
C THR A 304 7.22 41.76 -12.00
N GLN A 305 6.25 42.40 -12.65
CA GLN A 305 6.07 43.84 -12.55
C GLN A 305 5.78 44.18 -11.09
N ARG A 306 6.69 44.94 -10.47
CA ARG A 306 6.50 45.52 -9.14
C ARG A 306 5.29 46.48 -9.19
N PRO A 307 4.30 46.39 -8.31
CA PRO A 307 3.22 47.38 -8.26
C PRO A 307 3.82 48.74 -7.87
N ALA A 308 3.48 49.78 -8.63
CA ALA A 308 3.77 51.16 -8.24
C ALA A 308 3.01 51.50 -6.93
N PRO A 309 3.62 52.26 -6.01
CA PRO A 309 2.96 52.67 -4.78
C PRO A 309 1.93 53.74 -5.10
N GLY A 310 0.65 53.41 -4.95
CA GLY A 310 -0.44 54.38 -5.06
C GLY A 310 -1.55 53.95 -6.01
N ALA A 311 -2.36 52.98 -5.60
CA ALA A 311 -3.69 52.80 -6.15
C ALA A 311 -4.58 52.17 -5.06
N THR A 312 -5.31 53.04 -4.37
CA THR A 312 -6.45 52.69 -3.51
C THR A 312 -7.50 51.97 -4.34
N ALA A 313 -7.93 50.79 -3.91
CA ALA A 313 -9.12 50.12 -4.41
C ALA A 313 -10.12 49.88 -3.28
N PRO A 314 -11.44 49.92 -3.55
CA PRO A 314 -12.47 50.07 -2.55
C PRO A 314 -13.06 48.73 -2.07
N GLY A 315 -13.47 48.72 -0.81
CA GLY A 315 -14.54 47.92 -0.20
C GLY A 315 -14.87 46.55 -0.77
N THR A 316 -14.55 45.50 -0.02
CA THR A 316 -15.39 44.30 0.04
C THR A 316 -15.39 43.78 1.48
N THR A 317 -16.56 43.90 2.10
CA THR A 317 -16.91 43.48 3.44
C THR A 317 -16.96 41.95 3.53
N ALA A 318 -16.20 41.35 4.45
CA ALA A 318 -16.38 39.96 4.88
C ALA A 318 -16.72 39.95 6.38
N PRO A 319 -17.82 39.29 6.81
CA PRO A 319 -18.21 39.27 8.21
C PRO A 319 -17.57 38.10 8.96
N GLY A 320 -17.07 38.36 10.18
CA GLY A 320 -16.81 37.32 11.17
C GLY A 320 -15.35 37.17 11.62
N ALA A 321 -14.81 38.21 12.27
CA ALA A 321 -13.68 38.05 13.18
C ALA A 321 -13.88 38.96 14.40
N THR A 322 -14.03 38.34 15.57
CA THR A 322 -14.07 38.96 16.90
C THR A 322 -12.79 39.76 17.17
N PRO A 323 -12.85 40.97 17.76
CA PRO A 323 -11.66 41.73 18.09
C PRO A 323 -10.99 41.21 19.37
N ILE A 324 -9.68 41.00 19.29
CA ILE A 324 -8.79 40.72 20.42
C ILE A 324 -8.53 42.06 21.10
N SER A 325 -8.91 42.19 22.38
CA SER A 325 -8.64 43.39 23.17
C SER A 325 -7.15 43.53 23.49
N ASP A 326 -6.63 44.73 23.26
CA ASP A 326 -5.32 45.22 23.69
C ASP A 326 -5.12 45.06 25.21
N GLN A 327 -4.09 44.30 25.60
CA GLN A 327 -3.52 44.32 26.94
C GLN A 327 -2.19 45.08 26.88
N PRO A 328 -2.01 46.19 27.62
CA PRO A 328 -0.74 46.90 27.66
C PRO A 328 0.31 46.11 28.46
N THR A 329 1.46 45.89 27.81
CA THR A 329 2.69 45.32 28.38
C THR A 329 3.08 46.01 29.70
N GLN A 330 3.00 45.26 30.80
CA GLN A 330 3.42 45.69 32.12
C GLN A 330 4.96 45.66 32.22
N VAL A 331 5.57 46.83 32.36
CA VAL A 331 7.02 47.02 32.56
C VAL A 331 7.33 46.92 34.06
N ILE A 332 8.20 45.99 34.44
CA ILE A 332 8.65 45.76 35.82
C ILE A 332 9.81 46.73 36.15
N PRO A 333 9.72 47.59 37.19
CA PRO A 333 10.84 48.41 37.63
C PRO A 333 11.81 47.64 38.57
N PRO A 334 13.10 47.98 38.61
CA PRO A 334 14.08 47.31 39.47
C PRO A 334 13.95 47.71 40.94
N THR A 335 14.00 46.70 41.81
CA THR A 335 13.99 46.79 43.27
C THR A 335 15.25 47.52 43.77
N ARG A 336 15.07 48.52 44.63
CA ARG A 336 16.15 49.22 45.34
C ARG A 336 16.33 48.53 46.70
N ASP A 337 17.53 48.04 46.99
CA ASP A 337 17.88 47.49 48.31
C ASP A 337 17.84 48.61 49.38
N PRO A 338 17.35 48.34 50.60
CA PRO A 338 17.42 49.28 51.71
C PRO A 338 18.77 49.17 52.46
N GLU A 339 19.36 50.33 52.80
CA GLU A 339 20.28 50.46 53.94
C GLU A 339 19.51 50.46 55.27
#